data_AF-A0A940TBB3-F1
#
_entry.id   AF-A0A940TBB3-F1
#
_cell.length_a   1.000
_cell.length_b   1.000
_cell.length_c   1.000
_cell.angle_alpha   90.00
_cell.angle_beta   90.00
_cell.angle_gamma   90.00
#
_symmetry.space_group_name_H-M   'P 1'
#
loop_
_entity.id
_entity.type
_entity.pdbx_description
1 polymer ?
#
loop_
_entity_poly.entity_id
_entity_poly.type
_entity_poly.pdbx_seq_one_letter_code
_entity_poly.pdbx_strand_id
1 'polypeptide(L)'
;MKNHSKVGGQLLQTNKHFSDLKEKQKTKINEWLYIEYMKYRKSTNKLPDKEQDRKIICSVGQLVADAEIWIPEEELIKYYIAHKSKFEKRFEKE
;
A
#
# COMPACT_ATOMS: atom_id res chain seq x y z
N MET A 1 -14.48 -22.63 -5.19
CA MET A 1 -13.78 -22.04 -6.36
C MET A 1 -12.56 -21.31 -5.83
N LYS A 2 -11.35 -21.81 -6.14
CA LYS A 2 -10.10 -21.21 -5.66
C LYS A 2 -9.65 -20.17 -6.71
N ASN A 3 -9.82 -18.90 -6.40
CA ASN A 3 -9.36 -17.81 -7.25
C ASN A 3 -7.84 -17.73 -7.13
N HIS A 4 -7.10 -18.28 -8.08
CA HIS A 4 -5.66 -18.07 -8.20
C HIS A 4 -5.39 -17.23 -9.45
N SER A 5 -5.03 -15.96 -9.27
CA SER A 5 -4.47 -15.13 -10.34
C SER A 5 -2.95 -15.07 -10.11
N LYS A 6 -2.17 -15.58 -11.06
CA LYS A 6 -0.71 -15.45 -11.05
C LYS A 6 -0.34 -14.06 -11.55
N VAL A 7 0.23 -13.23 -10.68
CA VAL A 7 1.01 -12.05 -11.07
C VAL A 7 2.41 -12.22 -10.49
N GLY A 8 3.43 -12.20 -11.34
CA GLY A 8 4.83 -12.03 -10.90
C GLY A 8 5.52 -13.19 -10.18
N GLY A 9 5.07 -14.45 -10.33
CA GLY A 9 5.86 -15.62 -9.92
C GLY A 9 5.79 -16.01 -8.44
N GLN A 10 5.05 -15.29 -7.59
CA GLN A 10 4.85 -15.66 -6.19
C GLN A 10 3.39 -16.09 -5.94
N LEU A 11 3.22 -17.28 -5.36
CA LEU A 11 1.91 -17.87 -5.07
C LEU A 11 1.28 -17.16 -3.87
N LEU A 12 0.64 -16.02 -4.09
CA LEU A 12 -0.04 -15.26 -3.04
C LEU A 12 -1.37 -15.93 -2.67
N GLN A 13 -1.55 -16.22 -1.38
CA GLN A 13 -2.84 -16.69 -0.86
C GLN A 13 -3.88 -15.58 -1.00
N THR A 14 -4.87 -15.80 -1.86
CA THR A 14 -5.90 -14.83 -2.29
C THR A 14 -7.07 -14.64 -1.31
N ASN A 15 -7.08 -15.36 -0.18
CA ASN A 15 -8.20 -15.35 0.77
C ASN A 15 -8.03 -14.40 1.96
N LYS A 16 -7.01 -13.52 1.97
CA LYS A 16 -6.82 -12.56 3.07
C LYS A 16 -7.06 -11.14 2.58
N HIS A 17 -8.11 -10.51 3.09
CA HIS A 17 -8.47 -9.14 2.74
C HIS A 17 -7.78 -8.14 3.67
N PHE A 18 -7.59 -6.91 3.19
CA PHE A 18 -7.14 -5.81 4.06
C PHE A 18 -8.07 -5.64 5.27
N SER A 19 -9.37 -5.90 5.09
CA SER A 19 -10.39 -5.89 6.14
C SER A 19 -10.14 -6.89 7.27
N ASP A 20 -9.47 -8.02 7.01
CA ASP A 20 -9.16 -9.05 8.01
C ASP A 20 -7.95 -8.68 8.90
N LEU A 21 -7.22 -7.61 8.54
CA LEU A 21 -6.10 -7.14 9.35
C LEU A 21 -6.58 -6.50 10.65
N LYS A 22 -5.77 -6.66 11.71
CA LYS A 22 -5.99 -5.98 12.99
C LYS A 22 -5.92 -4.48 12.78
N GLU A 23 -6.71 -3.71 13.52
CA GLU A 23 -6.73 -2.24 13.39
C GLU A 23 -5.34 -1.62 13.53
N LYS A 24 -4.53 -2.10 14.50
CA LYS A 24 -3.14 -1.69 14.67
C LYS A 24 -2.29 -1.93 13.41
N GLN A 25 -2.49 -3.03 12.70
CA GLN A 25 -1.79 -3.33 11.44
C GLN A 25 -2.25 -2.40 10.33
N LYS A 26 -3.57 -2.19 10.19
CA LYS A 26 -4.14 -1.26 9.21
C LYS A 26 -3.59 0.16 9.37
N THR A 27 -3.54 0.65 10.60
CA THR A 27 -2.96 1.96 10.92
C THR A 27 -1.49 2.02 10.56
N LYS A 28 -0.71 0.99 10.87
CA LYS A 28 0.73 0.92 10.55
C LYS A 28 0.97 0.94 9.04
N ILE A 29 0.19 0.17 8.26
CA ILE A 29 0.28 0.15 6.79
C ILE A 29 -0.08 1.52 6.21
N ASN A 30 -1.16 2.12 6.70
CA ASN A 30 -1.59 3.45 6.28
C ASN A 30 -0.49 4.50 6.54
N GLU A 31 0.12 4.45 7.73
CA GLU A 31 1.21 5.35 8.10
C GLU A 31 2.44 5.17 7.20
N TRP A 32 2.85 3.93 6.90
CA TRP A 32 3.95 3.68 5.98
C TRP A 32 3.67 4.17 4.56
N LEU A 33 2.45 3.94 4.04
CA LEU A 33 2.04 4.48 2.73
C LEU A 33 2.12 6.00 2.71
N TYR A 34 1.63 6.65 3.77
CA TYR A 34 1.66 8.11 3.87
C TYR A 34 3.08 8.65 3.98
N ILE A 35 3.97 8.00 4.75
CA ILE A 35 5.38 8.40 4.88
C ILE A 35 6.10 8.33 3.53
N GLU A 36 5.98 7.22 2.81
CA GLU A 36 6.61 7.07 1.49
C GLU A 36 6.02 8.02 0.45
N TYR A 37 4.69 8.19 0.44
CA TYR A 37 4.01 9.21 -0.36
C TYR A 37 4.53 10.61 -0.07
N MET A 38 4.61 10.98 1.22
CA MET A 38 5.11 12.28 1.69
C MET A 38 6.56 12.52 1.29
N LYS A 39 7.45 11.53 1.47
CA LYS A 39 8.86 11.64 1.05
C LYS A 39 8.96 12.00 -0.42
N TYR A 40 8.18 11.32 -1.27
CA TYR A 40 8.16 11.60 -2.69
C TYR A 40 7.59 13.00 -3.00
N ARG A 41 6.45 13.35 -2.39
CA ARG A 41 5.76 14.63 -2.59
C ARG A 41 6.63 15.80 -2.11
N LYS A 42 7.36 15.67 -1.00
CA LYS A 42 8.31 16.69 -0.51
C LYS A 42 9.53 16.83 -1.44
N SER A 43 10.01 15.74 -2.02
CA SER A 43 11.20 15.75 -2.89
C SER A 43 10.91 16.30 -4.30
N THR A 44 9.77 15.95 -4.87
CA THR A 44 9.43 16.28 -6.27
C THR A 44 8.41 17.42 -6.40
N ASN A 45 7.70 17.75 -5.32
CA ASN A 45 6.54 18.64 -5.27
C ASN A 45 5.45 18.31 -6.31
N LYS A 46 5.42 17.06 -6.80
CA LYS A 46 4.49 16.54 -7.80
C LYS A 46 3.73 15.35 -7.24
N LEU A 47 2.57 15.07 -7.83
CA LEU A 47 1.82 13.87 -7.54
C LEU A 47 2.59 12.63 -8.05
N PRO A 48 2.58 11.51 -7.29
CA PRO A 48 3.17 10.28 -7.77
C PRO A 48 2.40 9.77 -9.00
N ASP A 49 3.16 9.46 -10.05
CA ASP A 49 2.65 8.76 -11.22
C ASP A 49 2.48 7.26 -10.93
N LYS A 50 1.90 6.48 -11.86
CA LYS A 50 1.68 5.05 -11.72
C LYS A 50 2.95 4.27 -11.41
N GLU A 51 4.10 4.67 -11.96
CA GLU A 51 5.38 4.04 -11.64
C GLU A 51 5.79 4.29 -10.18
N GLN A 52 5.62 5.53 -9.71
CA GLN A 52 5.96 5.88 -8.33
C GLN A 52 4.98 5.26 -7.34
N ASP A 53 3.70 5.21 -7.68
CA ASP A 53 2.68 4.49 -6.90
C ASP A 53 3.11 3.02 -6.70
N ARG A 54 3.58 2.34 -7.76
CA ARG A 54 4.12 0.98 -7.65
C ARG A 54 5.34 0.90 -6.74
N LYS A 55 6.28 1.86 -6.84
CA LYS A 55 7.46 1.89 -5.95
C LYS A 55 7.06 2.06 -4.48
N ILE A 56 6.14 2.98 -4.18
CA ILE A 56 5.61 3.20 -2.84
C ILE A 56 4.97 1.91 -2.30
N ILE A 57 4.10 1.29 -3.10
CA ILE A 57 3.42 0.05 -2.73
C ILE A 57 4.43 -1.09 -2.50
N CYS A 58 5.43 -1.23 -3.36
CA CYS A 58 6.48 -2.25 -3.24
C CYS A 58 7.31 -2.06 -1.96
N SER A 59 7.76 -0.83 -1.68
CA SER A 59 8.48 -0.50 -0.44
C SER A 59 7.64 -0.80 0.80
N VAL A 60 6.36 -0.42 0.80
CA VAL A 60 5.47 -0.74 1.92
C VAL A 60 5.19 -2.24 2.00
N GLY A 61 5.04 -2.94 0.88
CA GLY A 61 4.89 -4.39 0.84
C GLY A 61 6.05 -5.12 1.52
N GLN A 62 7.28 -4.62 1.34
CA GLN A 62 8.45 -5.12 2.04
C GLN A 62 8.38 -4.86 3.56
N LEU A 63 8.00 -3.65 4.00
CA LEU A 63 7.82 -3.33 5.42
C LEU A 63 6.73 -4.18 6.08
N VAL A 64 5.67 -4.48 5.32
CA VAL A 64 4.55 -5.32 5.74
C VAL A 64 4.98 -6.78 5.90
N ALA A 65 5.79 -7.29 4.97
CA ALA A 65 6.40 -8.61 5.09
C ALA A 65 7.38 -8.69 6.28
N ASP A 66 8.20 -7.65 6.48
CA ASP A 66 9.15 -7.56 7.60
C ASP A 66 8.44 -7.53 8.96
N ALA A 67 7.27 -6.90 9.04
CA ALA A 67 6.42 -6.91 10.23
C ALA A 67 5.54 -8.16 10.38
N GLU A 68 5.82 -9.22 9.60
CA GLU A 68 5.10 -10.50 9.61
C GLU A 68 3.59 -10.35 9.34
N ILE A 69 3.21 -9.30 8.62
CA ILE A 69 1.81 -9.03 8.25
C ILE A 69 1.56 -9.65 6.87
N TRP A 70 0.88 -10.79 6.83
CA TRP A 70 0.48 -11.37 5.55
C TRP A 70 -0.72 -10.63 4.93
N ILE A 71 -0.51 -9.95 3.80
CA ILE A 71 -1.55 -9.37 2.94
C ILE A 71 -1.14 -9.48 1.46
N PRO A 72 -2.06 -9.82 0.54
CA PRO A 72 -1.77 -9.79 -0.89
C PRO A 72 -1.54 -8.36 -1.41
N GLU A 73 -0.59 -8.24 -2.34
CA GLU A 73 -0.22 -6.95 -2.96
C GLU A 73 -1.43 -6.29 -3.64
N GLU A 74 -2.30 -7.07 -4.27
CA GLU A 74 -3.53 -6.56 -4.90
C GLU A 74 -4.43 -5.79 -3.93
N GLU A 75 -4.56 -6.25 -2.68
CA GLU A 75 -5.35 -5.56 -1.66
C GLU A 75 -4.66 -4.29 -1.17
N LEU A 76 -3.32 -4.31 -1.07
CA LEU A 76 -2.52 -3.12 -0.75
C LEU A 76 -2.66 -2.05 -1.86
N ILE A 77 -2.63 -2.47 -3.13
CA ILE A 77 -2.83 -1.59 -4.29
C ILE A 77 -4.21 -0.95 -4.25
N LYS A 78 -5.28 -1.75 -4.10
CA LYS A 78 -6.66 -1.23 -4.00
C LYS A 78 -6.79 -0.25 -2.84
N TYR A 79 -6.24 -0.60 -1.68
CA TYR A 79 -6.26 0.26 -0.50
C TYR A 79 -5.57 1.59 -0.77
N TYR A 80 -4.36 1.56 -1.34
CA TYR A 80 -3.59 2.75 -1.66
C TYR A 80 -4.32 3.66 -2.66
N ILE A 81 -4.85 3.11 -3.76
CA ILE A 81 -5.59 3.89 -4.76
C ILE A 81 -6.80 4.58 -4.12
N ALA A 82 -7.56 3.87 -3.27
CA ALA A 82 -8.69 4.44 -2.55
C ALA A 82 -8.28 5.51 -1.51
N HIS A 83 -7.07 5.42 -0.96
CA HIS A 83 -6.56 6.35 0.06
C HIS A 83 -5.69 7.47 -0.52
N LYS A 84 -5.26 7.40 -1.78
CA LYS A 84 -4.43 8.41 -2.45
C LYS A 84 -5.01 9.81 -2.32
N SER A 85 -6.30 9.98 -2.62
CA SER A 85 -7.00 11.26 -2.46
C SER A 85 -7.03 11.76 -1.00
N LYS A 86 -7.05 10.85 -0.02
CA LYS A 86 -6.95 11.24 1.40
C LYS A 86 -5.54 11.68 1.77
N PHE A 87 -4.51 11.03 1.23
CA PHE A 87 -3.12 11.42 1.42
C PHE A 87 -2.83 12.79 0.80
N GLU A 88 -3.35 13.05 -0.39
CA GLU A 88 -3.30 14.35 -1.05
C GLU A 88 -3.91 15.44 -0.15
N LYS A 89 -5.16 15.26 0.28
CA LYS A 89 -5.84 16.21 1.17
C LYS A 89 -5.15 16.40 2.52
N ARG A 90 -4.55 15.34 3.07
CA ARG A 90 -3.79 15.42 4.32
C ARG A 90 -2.51 16.21 4.13
N PHE A 91 -1.81 15.99 3.01
CA PHE A 91 -0.62 16.76 2.65
C PHE A 91 -0.94 18.23 2.42
N GLU A 92 -2.02 18.56 1.72
CA GLU A 92 -2.40 19.97 1.45
C GLU A 92 -2.81 20.76 2.71
N LYS A 93 -3.19 20.06 3.78
CA LYS A 93 -3.55 20.67 5.08
C LYS A 93 -2.35 20.84 6.01
N GLU A 94 -1.22 20.21 5.71
CA GLU A 94 0.01 20.29 6.49
C GLU A 94 0.89 21.44 6.00
#